data_AF-A0A7Y9REL2-F1
#
_entry.id   AF-A0A7Y9REL2-F1
#
_cell.length_a   1.000
_cell.length_b   1.000
_cell.length_c   1.000
_cell.angle_alpha   90.00
_cell.angle_beta   90.00
_cell.angle_gamma   90.00
#
_symmetry.space_group_name_H-M   'P 1'
#
loop_
_entity.id
_entity.type
_entity.pdbx_description
1 polymer ?
#
loop_
_entity_poly.entity_id
_entity_poly.type
_entity_poly.pdbx_seq_one_letter_code
_entity_poly.pdbx_strand_id
1 'polypeptide(L)'
;MTVGLARRFGDRILIIADTMISSRSAAKKDIIPGRVKAVVLAEHVSAAYAGSVDHALPALQRVAQIARSNARIEDIIEPLRSTNAETAHDEELVTEFLIASHRDGIAMMKVWRGGEITRSDSLLWIGEPSVADALVSLESAAPIPVGWPDEVRLNWVAAQFLGDPTRFVDEHVGGFFVTLLASPVGHTYQDMAGATLCNDLRLSGATADDSGGLSVYHYQVLHGFWRGAAVLAVYLPQPKLGFLYRPLSMDRPADVIGNTSPEELLGLIRNEATTMGATIRN
;
A
#
# COMPACT_ATOMS: atom_id res chain seq x y z
N MET A 1 12.95 2.67 -6.14
CA MET A 1 12.81 3.09 -4.73
C MET A 1 11.33 2.95 -4.38
N THR A 2 10.96 3.28 -3.14
CA THR A 2 9.60 3.09 -2.60
C THR A 2 9.40 4.16 -1.55
N VAL A 3 8.17 4.54 -1.26
CA VAL A 3 7.84 5.20 0.01
C VAL A 3 6.77 4.40 0.74
N GLY A 4 6.99 4.19 2.03
CA GLY A 4 5.99 3.69 2.96
C GLY A 4 5.97 4.58 4.19
N LEU A 5 4.78 4.98 4.65
CA LEU A 5 4.63 5.81 5.85
C LEU A 5 3.50 5.25 6.71
N ALA A 6 3.74 5.16 8.01
CA ALA A 6 2.79 4.69 9.00
C ALA A 6 2.60 5.77 10.06
N ARG A 7 1.35 6.13 10.32
CA ARG A 7 0.98 7.16 11.30
C ARG A 7 -0.11 6.67 12.23
N ARG A 8 0.06 6.96 13.52
CA ARG A 8 -0.89 6.57 14.57
C ARG A 8 -1.86 7.71 14.88
N PHE A 9 -3.15 7.37 14.98
CA PHE A 9 -4.26 8.24 15.33
C PHE A 9 -5.06 7.57 16.46
N GLY A 10 -4.67 7.85 17.71
CA GLY A 10 -5.28 7.21 18.88
C GLY A 10 -5.05 5.70 18.90
N ASP A 11 -6.12 4.94 18.70
CA ASP A 11 -6.09 3.48 18.61
C ASP A 11 -5.99 2.94 17.17
N ARG A 12 -5.86 3.82 16.18
CA ARG A 12 -5.76 3.44 14.76
C ARG A 12 -4.37 3.74 14.24
N ILE A 13 -3.94 2.97 13.24
CA ILE A 13 -2.71 3.22 12.49
C ILE A 13 -3.08 3.22 11.01
N LEU A 14 -2.71 4.27 10.30
CA LEU A 14 -2.83 4.34 8.85
C LEU A 14 -1.45 4.06 8.23
N ILE A 15 -1.38 3.08 7.34
CA ILE A 15 -0.21 2.81 6.51
C ILE A 15 -0.53 3.26 5.09
N ILE A 16 0.38 4.00 4.47
CA ILE A 16 0.33 4.43 3.07
C ILE A 16 1.60 3.94 2.38
N ALA A 17 1.45 3.40 1.17
CA ALA A 17 2.59 3.08 0.32
C ALA A 17 2.27 3.30 -1.17
N ASP A 18 3.28 3.70 -1.93
CA ASP A 18 3.18 3.84 -3.39
C ASP A 18 3.14 2.46 -4.08
N THR A 19 2.72 2.41 -5.35
CA THR A 19 2.66 1.16 -6.11
C THR A 19 3.69 1.04 -7.23
N MET A 20 4.46 2.07 -7.55
CA MET A 20 5.41 2.00 -8.67
C MET A 20 6.47 0.91 -8.46
N ILE A 21 6.72 0.12 -9.49
CA ILE A 21 7.92 -0.72 -9.57
C ILE A 21 8.92 0.00 -10.46
N SER A 22 10.06 0.37 -9.89
CA SER A 22 11.21 0.93 -10.63
C SER A 22 12.35 -0.08 -10.58
N SER A 23 12.81 -0.57 -11.73
CA SER A 23 14.12 -1.22 -11.84
C SER A 23 15.08 -0.25 -12.50
N ARG A 24 16.29 -0.09 -11.94
CA ARG A 24 17.36 0.74 -12.55
C ARG A 24 17.74 0.27 -13.95
N SER A 25 17.49 -1.02 -14.27
CA SER A 25 17.78 -1.62 -15.58
C SER A 25 16.59 -1.62 -16.55
N ALA A 26 15.38 -1.27 -16.10
CA ALA A 26 14.20 -1.29 -16.95
C ALA A 26 14.02 0.03 -17.70
N ALA A 27 13.88 -0.05 -19.03
CA ALA A 27 13.60 1.11 -19.88
C ALA A 27 12.18 1.69 -19.69
N LYS A 28 11.28 0.98 -18.99
CA LYS A 28 9.90 1.39 -18.73
C LYS A 28 9.57 1.23 -17.25
N LYS A 29 8.88 2.22 -16.70
CA LYS A 29 8.36 2.21 -15.32
C LYS A 29 7.00 1.52 -15.30
N ASP A 30 6.80 0.57 -14.39
CA ASP A 30 5.51 -0.07 -14.18
C ASP A 30 4.69 0.77 -13.18
N ILE A 31 4.01 1.78 -13.73
CA ILE A 31 3.18 2.73 -12.99
C ILE A 31 1.79 2.12 -12.74
N ILE A 32 1.22 1.44 -13.75
CA ILE A 32 -0.01 0.67 -13.66
C ILE A 32 0.21 -0.68 -14.37
N PRO A 33 -0.09 -1.83 -13.73
CA PRO A 33 -0.75 -1.93 -12.42
C PRO A 33 0.14 -1.55 -11.23
N GLY A 34 1.47 -1.57 -11.36
CA GLY A 34 2.34 -1.43 -10.19
C GLY A 34 2.08 -2.56 -9.16
N ARG A 35 2.69 -2.50 -7.98
CA ARG A 35 2.55 -3.51 -6.94
C ARG A 35 2.06 -2.93 -5.63
N VAL A 36 1.13 -3.62 -4.99
CA VAL A 36 0.66 -3.27 -3.65
C VAL A 36 1.77 -3.57 -2.64
N LYS A 37 2.36 -2.50 -2.06
CA LYS A 37 3.45 -2.60 -1.08
C LYS A 37 2.99 -2.55 0.37
N ALA A 38 1.81 -1.99 0.65
CA ALA A 38 1.13 -2.09 1.95
C ALA A 38 0.15 -3.27 1.92
N VAL A 39 0.30 -4.22 2.83
CA VAL A 39 -0.34 -5.54 2.78
C VAL A 39 -1.03 -5.86 4.10
N VAL A 40 -2.31 -6.21 4.02
CA VAL A 40 -3.02 -6.86 5.14
C VAL A 40 -2.54 -8.30 5.26
N LEU A 41 -1.96 -8.68 6.41
CA LEU A 41 -1.37 -10.01 6.60
C LEU A 41 -2.33 -10.95 7.33
N ALA A 42 -3.03 -10.41 8.32
CA ALA A 42 -4.07 -11.08 9.10
C ALA A 42 -5.04 -10.02 9.65
N GLU A 43 -6.08 -10.45 10.38
CA GLU A 43 -7.09 -9.54 10.96
C GLU A 43 -6.47 -8.41 11.80
N HIS A 44 -5.41 -8.70 12.55
CA HIS A 44 -4.79 -7.74 13.48
C HIS A 44 -3.33 -7.40 13.13
N VAL A 45 -2.86 -7.74 11.92
CA VAL A 45 -1.48 -7.50 11.50
C VAL A 45 -1.44 -7.03 10.06
N SER A 46 -0.68 -5.97 9.80
CA SER A 46 -0.39 -5.49 8.45
C SER A 46 1.02 -4.98 8.37
N ALA A 47 1.58 -4.99 7.17
CA ALA A 47 2.91 -4.47 6.95
C ALA A 47 3.02 -3.75 5.62
N ALA A 48 3.94 -2.81 5.52
CA ALA A 48 4.45 -2.32 4.25
C ALA A 48 5.93 -2.67 4.11
N TYR A 49 6.42 -2.72 2.87
CA TYR A 49 7.83 -2.97 2.60
C TYR A 49 8.40 -2.00 1.57
N ALA A 50 9.72 -1.79 1.65
CA ALA A 50 10.52 -1.06 0.68
C ALA A 50 11.78 -1.90 0.40
N GLY A 51 12.15 -2.06 -0.86
CA GLY A 51 13.26 -2.93 -1.29
C GLY A 51 12.82 -3.99 -2.29
N SER A 52 13.60 -5.07 -2.39
CA SER A 52 13.36 -6.16 -3.34
C SER A 52 12.12 -6.96 -2.97
N VAL A 53 11.24 -7.15 -3.95
CA VAL A 53 10.04 -7.96 -3.75
C VAL A 53 10.34 -9.45 -3.59
N ASP A 54 11.40 -9.94 -4.23
CA ASP A 54 11.82 -11.33 -4.16
C ASP A 54 12.20 -11.74 -2.74
N HIS A 55 12.63 -10.76 -1.92
CA HIS A 55 12.92 -10.94 -0.51
C HIS A 55 11.71 -10.62 0.37
N ALA A 56 11.02 -9.50 0.09
CA ALA A 56 9.90 -9.05 0.90
C ALA A 56 8.70 -10.02 0.87
N LEU A 57 8.30 -10.50 -0.31
CA LEU A 57 7.08 -11.28 -0.48
C LEU A 57 7.13 -12.63 0.27
N PRO A 58 8.20 -13.44 0.15
CA PRO A 58 8.30 -14.68 0.93
C PRO A 58 8.31 -14.43 2.45
N ALA A 59 8.90 -13.32 2.90
CA ALA A 59 8.87 -12.94 4.31
C ALA A 59 7.42 -12.62 4.74
N LEU A 60 6.71 -11.76 4.00
CA LEU A 60 5.32 -11.39 4.28
C LEU A 60 4.36 -12.60 4.23
N GLN A 61 4.56 -13.55 3.32
CA GLN A 61 3.80 -14.79 3.26
C GLN A 61 3.98 -15.63 4.53
N ARG A 62 5.23 -15.78 5.01
CA ARG A 62 5.53 -16.45 6.28
C ARG A 62 4.88 -15.72 7.46
N VAL A 63 4.98 -14.39 7.50
CA VAL A 63 4.32 -13.58 8.53
C VAL A 63 2.81 -13.77 8.50
N ALA A 64 2.17 -13.74 7.33
CA ALA A 64 0.73 -13.96 7.21
C ALA A 64 0.30 -15.35 7.71
N GLN A 65 1.10 -16.39 7.44
CA GLN A 65 0.85 -17.74 7.95
C GLN A 65 0.94 -17.79 9.49
N ILE A 66 2.00 -17.21 10.07
CA ILE A 66 2.19 -17.16 11.53
C ILE A 66 1.11 -16.30 12.20
N ALA A 67 0.79 -15.15 11.62
CA ALA A 67 -0.18 -14.20 12.17
C ALA A 67 -1.62 -14.75 12.19
N ARG A 68 -1.95 -15.73 11.34
CA ARG A 68 -3.24 -16.44 11.39
C ARG A 68 -3.32 -17.48 12.52
N SER A 69 -2.19 -17.92 13.06
CA SER A 69 -2.15 -18.74 14.28
C SER A 69 -2.26 -17.85 15.52
N ASN A 70 -2.36 -18.44 16.72
CA ASN A 70 -2.34 -17.67 17.98
C ASN A 70 -0.91 -17.26 18.45
N ALA A 71 0.05 -17.12 17.54
CA ALA A 71 1.46 -16.80 17.84
C ALA A 71 1.63 -15.41 18.49
N ARG A 72 2.79 -15.12 19.08
CA ARG A 72 3.04 -13.79 19.64
C ARG A 72 3.58 -12.82 18.59
N ILE A 73 3.50 -11.52 18.86
CA ILE A 73 4.06 -10.52 17.94
C ILE A 73 5.56 -10.73 17.66
N GLU A 74 6.33 -11.23 18.62
CA GLU A 74 7.75 -11.53 18.41
C GLU A 74 7.98 -12.63 17.37
N ASP A 75 7.15 -13.67 17.37
CA ASP A 75 7.23 -14.75 16.37
C ASP A 75 6.81 -14.26 14.97
N ILE A 76 5.86 -13.33 14.94
CA ILE A 76 5.32 -12.72 13.72
C ILE A 76 6.36 -11.84 13.03
N ILE A 77 7.16 -11.07 13.78
CA ILE A 77 8.14 -10.15 13.20
C ILE A 77 9.46 -10.82 12.82
N GLU A 78 9.76 -12.00 13.35
CA GLU A 78 11.04 -12.66 13.14
C GLU A 78 11.38 -12.92 11.66
N PRO A 79 10.46 -13.41 10.80
CA PRO A 79 10.74 -13.56 9.37
C PRO A 79 11.17 -12.25 8.69
N LEU A 80 10.62 -11.11 9.12
CA LEU A 80 10.98 -9.80 8.58
C LEU A 80 12.37 -9.37 9.02
N ARG A 81 12.73 -9.66 10.29
CA ARG A 81 14.07 -9.38 10.82
C ARG A 81 15.13 -10.21 10.12
N SER A 82 14.89 -11.51 9.95
CA SER A 82 15.83 -12.39 9.24
C SER A 82 16.05 -11.91 7.81
N THR A 83 14.97 -11.59 7.08
CA THR A 83 15.07 -11.07 5.70
C THR A 83 15.77 -9.72 5.62
N ASN A 84 15.53 -8.80 6.56
CA ASN A 84 16.28 -7.53 6.59
C ASN A 84 17.76 -7.76 6.90
N ALA A 85 18.10 -8.67 7.82
CA ALA A 85 19.49 -9.02 8.13
C ALA A 85 20.23 -9.66 6.95
N GLU A 86 19.57 -10.57 6.23
CA GLU A 86 20.11 -11.23 5.04
C GLU A 86 20.41 -10.23 3.91
N THR A 87 19.58 -9.19 3.77
CA THR A 87 19.70 -8.19 2.71
C THR A 87 20.50 -6.95 3.10
N ALA A 88 20.93 -6.84 4.37
CA ALA A 88 21.56 -5.63 4.91
C ALA A 88 22.92 -5.28 4.29
N HIS A 89 23.58 -6.24 3.65
CA HIS A 89 24.93 -6.08 3.10
C HIS A 89 24.96 -5.57 1.66
N ASP A 90 23.81 -5.51 0.98
CA ASP A 90 23.69 -5.07 -0.40
C ASP A 90 22.63 -3.98 -0.48
N GLU A 91 23.07 -2.74 -0.70
CA GLU A 91 22.21 -1.54 -0.78
C GLU A 91 21.08 -1.68 -1.81
N GLU A 92 21.26 -2.50 -2.86
CA GLU A 92 20.22 -2.73 -3.87
C GLU A 92 19.16 -3.75 -3.42
N LEU A 93 19.49 -4.59 -2.44
CA LEU A 93 18.62 -5.64 -1.91
C LEU A 93 18.00 -5.30 -0.56
N VAL A 94 18.54 -4.32 0.17
CA VAL A 94 18.07 -3.90 1.50
C VAL A 94 16.54 -3.80 1.50
N THR A 95 15.92 -4.61 2.34
CA THR A 95 14.46 -4.66 2.47
C THR A 95 14.03 -4.17 3.84
N GLU A 96 13.39 -3.00 3.90
CA GLU A 96 12.82 -2.45 5.12
C GLU A 96 11.33 -2.81 5.25
N PHE A 97 10.84 -2.86 6.49
CA PHE A 97 9.42 -3.13 6.77
C PHE A 97 8.83 -2.14 7.77
N LEU A 98 7.59 -1.71 7.53
CA LEU A 98 6.71 -1.10 8.52
C LEU A 98 5.69 -2.14 8.94
N ILE A 99 5.37 -2.21 10.22
CA ILE A 99 4.40 -3.14 10.77
C ILE A 99 3.43 -2.38 11.65
N ALA A 100 2.13 -2.63 11.46
CA ALA A 100 1.08 -2.28 12.39
C ALA A 100 0.49 -3.57 12.97
N SER A 101 0.26 -3.58 14.29
CA SER A 101 -0.35 -4.71 14.99
C SER A 101 -1.33 -4.23 16.06
N HIS A 102 -2.43 -4.96 16.21
CA HIS A 102 -3.41 -4.83 17.31
C HIS A 102 -3.48 -6.10 18.16
N ARG A 103 -2.56 -7.04 17.95
CA ARG A 103 -2.64 -8.39 18.51
C ARG A 103 -2.49 -8.44 20.03
N ASP A 104 -1.46 -7.78 20.53
CA ASP A 104 -1.09 -7.73 21.95
C ASP A 104 -1.19 -6.27 22.46
N GLY A 105 -2.19 -5.55 21.96
CA GLY A 105 -2.26 -4.10 22.02
C GLY A 105 -1.70 -3.44 20.76
N ILE A 106 -1.64 -2.11 20.79
CA ILE A 106 -1.37 -1.27 19.63
C ILE A 106 0.14 -1.12 19.48
N ALA A 107 0.69 -1.62 18.38
CA ALA A 107 2.11 -1.53 18.09
C ALA A 107 2.35 -1.08 16.66
N MET A 108 3.22 -0.08 16.53
CA MET A 108 3.76 0.37 15.25
C MET A 108 5.29 0.21 15.28
N MET A 109 5.82 -0.53 14.32
CA MET A 109 7.22 -0.97 14.29
C MET A 109 7.84 -0.75 12.91
N LYS A 110 9.14 -0.46 12.90
CA LYS A 110 9.99 -0.47 11.71
C LYS A 110 11.08 -1.52 11.90
N VAL A 111 11.26 -2.41 10.92
CA VAL A 111 12.39 -3.35 10.86
C VAL A 111 13.36 -2.87 9.78
N TRP A 112 14.62 -2.65 10.17
CA TRP A 112 15.64 -2.02 9.34
C TRP A 112 17.05 -2.30 9.88
N ARG A 113 18.11 -1.81 9.20
CA ARG A 113 19.52 -1.85 9.68
C ARG A 113 19.99 -3.21 10.21
N GLY A 114 19.75 -4.28 9.46
CA GLY A 114 20.19 -5.62 9.87
C GLY A 114 19.29 -6.27 10.93
N GLY A 115 18.01 -5.92 10.97
CA GLY A 115 17.01 -6.51 11.86
C GLY A 115 16.75 -5.73 13.15
N GLU A 116 17.23 -4.48 13.25
CA GLU A 116 16.87 -3.53 14.29
C GLU A 116 15.36 -3.23 14.24
N ILE A 117 14.76 -3.08 15.43
CA ILE A 117 13.34 -2.75 15.56
C ILE A 117 13.21 -1.38 16.21
N THR A 118 12.64 -0.44 15.48
CA THR A 118 12.23 0.86 16.02
C THR A 118 10.73 0.86 16.26
N ARG A 119 10.31 1.25 17.48
CA ARG A 119 8.91 1.46 17.85
C ARG A 119 8.62 2.95 17.94
N SER A 120 7.41 3.35 17.57
CA SER A 120 6.96 4.75 17.66
C SER A 120 5.45 4.79 17.88
N ASP A 121 4.99 5.76 18.64
CA ASP A 121 3.56 6.02 18.87
C ASP A 121 3.02 7.16 18.00
N SER A 122 3.81 7.68 17.06
CA SER A 122 3.43 8.82 16.23
C SER A 122 3.55 8.51 14.75
N LEU A 123 4.80 8.37 14.28
CA LEU A 123 5.13 8.26 12.87
C LEU A 123 6.33 7.32 12.67
N LEU A 124 6.29 6.53 11.60
CA LEU A 124 7.42 5.79 11.03
C LEU A 124 7.35 5.84 9.50
N TRP A 125 8.51 5.70 8.84
CA TRP A 125 8.58 5.59 7.38
C TRP A 125 9.70 4.65 6.93
N ILE A 126 9.59 4.15 5.70
CA ILE A 126 10.58 3.31 5.00
C ILE A 126 10.76 3.81 3.57
N GLY A 127 11.90 3.48 2.98
CA GLY A 127 12.24 3.87 1.61
C GLY A 127 12.75 5.31 1.51
N GLU A 128 12.26 6.08 0.55
CA GLU A 128 12.80 7.39 0.18
C GLU A 128 12.47 8.49 1.23
N PRO A 129 13.47 9.02 1.97
CA PRO A 129 13.23 9.98 3.06
C PRO A 129 12.62 11.30 2.57
N SER A 130 13.10 11.81 1.43
CA SER A 130 12.66 13.12 0.91
C SER A 130 11.16 13.15 0.57
N VAL A 131 10.64 12.03 0.05
CA VAL A 131 9.22 11.84 -0.25
C VAL A 131 8.41 11.70 1.04
N ALA A 132 8.91 10.97 2.04
CA ALA A 132 8.26 10.84 3.34
C ALA A 132 8.12 12.22 4.03
N ASP A 133 9.19 13.01 4.05
CA ASP A 133 9.19 14.36 4.62
C ASP A 133 8.22 15.30 3.88
N ALA A 134 8.14 15.18 2.55
CA ALA A 134 7.18 15.93 1.75
C ALA A 134 5.73 15.57 2.10
N LEU A 135 5.41 14.28 2.23
CA LEU A 135 4.08 13.81 2.66
C LEU A 135 3.71 14.35 4.06
N VAL A 136 4.63 14.29 5.01
CA VAL A 136 4.41 14.80 6.39
C VAL A 136 4.21 16.32 6.40
N SER A 137 4.98 17.04 5.58
CA SER A 137 4.87 18.49 5.45
C SER A 137 3.52 18.91 4.86
N LEU A 138 3.07 18.21 3.80
CA LEU A 138 1.75 18.43 3.20
C LEU A 138 0.62 18.09 4.16
N GLU A 139 0.74 16.97 4.89
CA GLU A 139 -0.23 16.60 5.93
C GLU A 139 -0.35 17.71 6.98
N SER A 140 0.78 18.20 7.48
CA SER A 140 0.78 19.24 8.52
C SER A 140 0.15 20.55 8.04
N ALA A 141 0.22 20.86 6.74
CA ALA A 141 -0.37 22.04 6.13
C ALA A 141 -1.83 21.83 5.68
N ALA A 142 -2.30 20.59 5.61
CA ALA A 142 -3.61 20.26 5.07
C ALA A 142 -4.74 20.62 6.06
N PRO A 143 -5.75 21.40 5.63
CA PRO A 143 -6.94 21.64 6.45
C PRO A 143 -7.71 20.33 6.63
N ILE A 144 -8.28 20.13 7.83
CA ILE A 144 -9.25 19.04 8.05
C ILE A 144 -10.65 19.67 8.08
N PRO A 145 -11.60 19.19 7.26
CA PRO A 145 -12.99 19.56 7.40
C PRO A 145 -13.49 19.25 8.82
N VAL A 146 -14.14 20.21 9.47
CA VAL A 146 -14.63 20.03 10.85
C VAL A 146 -15.48 18.75 10.97
N GLY A 147 -15.15 17.93 11.97
CA GLY A 147 -15.87 16.68 12.27
C GLY A 147 -15.36 15.45 11.51
N TRP A 148 -14.36 15.59 10.64
CA TRP A 148 -13.72 14.46 9.99
C TRP A 148 -12.61 13.88 10.87
N PRO A 149 -12.42 12.55 10.90
CA PRO A 149 -11.30 11.94 11.61
C PRO A 149 -9.94 12.40 11.06
N ASP A 150 -8.95 12.54 11.94
CA ASP A 150 -7.61 13.01 11.57
C ASP A 150 -6.94 12.13 10.51
N GLU A 151 -7.20 10.82 10.51
CA GLU A 151 -6.68 9.90 9.51
C GLU A 151 -7.12 10.24 8.08
N VAL A 152 -8.26 10.92 7.89
CA VAL A 152 -8.73 11.30 6.56
C VAL A 152 -7.83 12.36 5.93
N ARG A 153 -7.17 13.20 6.75
CA ARG A 153 -6.18 14.18 6.28
C ARG A 153 -5.06 13.49 5.50
N LEU A 154 -4.52 12.41 6.04
CA LEU A 154 -3.40 11.69 5.43
C LEU A 154 -3.83 10.99 4.14
N ASN A 155 -5.02 10.38 4.10
CA ASN A 155 -5.61 9.84 2.87
C ASN A 155 -5.79 10.91 1.79
N TRP A 156 -6.26 12.10 2.17
CA TRP A 156 -6.46 13.20 1.23
C TRP A 156 -5.14 13.74 0.68
N VAL A 157 -4.13 13.90 1.54
CA VAL A 157 -2.78 14.31 1.16
C VAL A 157 -2.14 13.30 0.21
N ALA A 158 -2.34 12.00 0.44
CA ALA A 158 -1.89 10.94 -0.45
C ALA A 158 -2.44 11.11 -1.88
N ALA A 159 -3.74 11.39 -1.99
CA ALA A 159 -4.39 11.62 -3.27
C ALA A 159 -3.91 12.91 -3.95
N GLN A 160 -3.68 13.97 -3.18
CA GLN A 160 -3.13 15.25 -3.67
C GLN A 160 -1.69 15.09 -4.18
N PHE A 161 -0.87 14.27 -3.53
CA PHE A 161 0.53 14.03 -3.88
C PHE A 161 0.69 13.57 -5.33
N LEU A 162 -0.29 12.82 -5.86
CA LEU A 162 -0.31 12.33 -7.24
C LEU A 162 -0.83 13.34 -8.26
N GLY A 163 -1.53 14.39 -7.81
CA GLY A 163 -2.04 15.47 -8.65
C GLY A 163 -0.97 16.48 -9.06
N ASP A 164 0.18 16.52 -8.38
CA ASP A 164 1.34 17.33 -8.72
C ASP A 164 2.59 16.44 -8.87
N PRO A 165 2.65 15.62 -9.94
CA PRO A 165 3.75 14.69 -10.14
C PRO A 165 5.09 15.43 -10.31
N THR A 166 5.08 16.65 -10.86
CA THR A 166 6.29 17.46 -11.05
C THR A 166 7.00 17.82 -9.76
N ARG A 167 6.27 17.88 -8.65
CA ARG A 167 6.82 18.29 -7.35
C ARG A 167 7.18 17.10 -6.45
N PHE A 168 6.56 15.95 -6.69
CA PHE A 168 6.44 14.90 -5.68
C PHE A 168 6.70 13.48 -6.20
N VAL A 169 6.49 13.26 -7.51
CA VAL A 169 6.72 11.97 -8.17
C VAL A 169 8.10 12.03 -8.83
N ASP A 170 9.09 11.43 -8.16
CA ASP A 170 10.40 11.19 -8.76
C ASP A 170 10.36 9.96 -9.69
N GLU A 171 11.47 9.66 -10.37
CA GLU A 171 11.63 8.50 -11.22
C GLU A 171 11.39 7.15 -10.53
N HIS A 172 11.39 7.13 -9.20
CA HIS A 172 11.42 5.92 -8.40
C HIS A 172 10.24 5.74 -7.44
N VAL A 173 9.34 6.71 -7.30
CA VAL A 173 8.16 6.64 -6.44
C VAL A 173 6.95 7.14 -7.22
N GLY A 174 5.85 6.39 -7.21
CA GLY A 174 4.61 6.86 -7.84
C GLY A 174 3.62 5.74 -8.10
N GLY A 175 2.97 5.76 -9.26
CA GLY A 175 1.80 4.91 -9.50
C GLY A 175 0.60 5.52 -8.80
N PHE A 176 -0.03 4.76 -7.92
CA PHE A 176 -1.04 5.27 -7.00
C PHE A 176 -0.65 4.91 -5.56
N PHE A 177 -1.30 5.56 -4.59
CA PHE A 177 -1.14 5.18 -3.19
C PHE A 177 -2.20 4.16 -2.79
N VAL A 178 -1.74 3.13 -2.09
CA VAL A 178 -2.61 2.22 -1.35
C VAL A 178 -2.53 2.59 0.11
N THR A 179 -3.69 2.77 0.72
CA THR A 179 -3.84 3.10 2.13
C THR A 179 -4.51 1.95 2.86
N LEU A 180 -4.02 1.66 4.06
CA LEU A 180 -4.44 0.56 4.91
C LEU A 180 -4.74 1.13 6.29
N LEU A 181 -5.95 0.89 6.77
CA LEU A 181 -6.39 1.22 8.11
C LEU A 181 -6.25 -0.01 9.02
N ALA A 182 -5.31 0.06 9.95
CA ALA A 182 -5.16 -0.86 11.06
C ALA A 182 -5.94 -0.30 12.26
N SER A 183 -6.87 -1.09 12.79
CA SER A 183 -7.70 -0.70 13.94
C SER A 183 -7.94 -1.91 14.85
N PRO A 184 -8.40 -1.71 16.10
CA PRO A 184 -8.66 -2.82 17.02
C PRO A 184 -9.73 -3.80 16.50
N VAL A 185 -10.67 -3.32 15.68
CA VAL A 185 -11.73 -4.16 15.08
C VAL A 185 -11.28 -4.93 13.83
N GLY A 186 -10.06 -4.66 13.37
CA GLY A 186 -9.42 -5.36 12.27
C GLY A 186 -8.81 -4.44 11.22
N HIS A 187 -7.89 -5.00 10.44
CA HIS A 187 -7.11 -4.30 9.43
C HIS A 187 -7.75 -4.46 8.05
N THR A 188 -7.76 -3.39 7.25
CA THR A 188 -8.35 -3.38 5.91
C THR A 188 -7.76 -2.27 5.04
N TYR A 189 -7.93 -2.37 3.73
CA TYR A 189 -7.61 -1.28 2.80
C TYR A 189 -8.63 -0.14 2.93
N GLN A 190 -8.32 1.04 2.41
CA GLN A 190 -9.24 2.18 2.38
C GLN A 190 -9.59 2.55 0.95
N ASP A 191 -10.85 2.92 0.73
CA ASP A 191 -11.35 3.31 -0.57
C ASP A 191 -10.75 4.65 -0.93
N MET A 192 -10.37 4.78 -2.20
CA MET A 192 -9.94 6.04 -2.77
C MET A 192 -10.67 6.22 -4.09
N ALA A 193 -11.75 7.01 -4.06
CA ALA A 193 -12.57 7.26 -5.23
C ALA A 193 -12.18 8.59 -5.89
N GLY A 194 -12.04 8.59 -7.22
CA GLY A 194 -11.89 9.82 -8.01
C GLY A 194 -10.52 10.48 -7.89
N ALA A 195 -9.49 9.72 -7.49
CA ALA A 195 -8.13 10.20 -7.53
C ALA A 195 -7.62 10.26 -8.98
N THR A 196 -6.69 11.18 -9.23
CA THR A 196 -6.19 11.47 -10.56
C THR A 196 -4.72 11.09 -10.65
N LEU A 197 -4.38 10.38 -11.71
CA LEU A 197 -3.01 10.09 -12.11
C LEU A 197 -2.68 10.95 -13.35
N CYS A 198 -1.72 11.86 -13.18
CA CYS A 198 -1.15 12.65 -14.27
C CYS A 198 0.20 12.04 -14.66
N ASN A 199 0.30 11.39 -15.82
CA ASN A 199 1.56 10.79 -16.28
C ASN A 199 1.57 10.61 -17.80
N ASP A 200 2.75 10.40 -18.40
CA ASP A 200 2.92 10.07 -19.83
C ASP A 200 2.61 8.58 -20.12
N LEU A 201 1.61 8.04 -19.42
CA LEU A 201 1.24 6.63 -19.52
C LEU A 201 0.29 6.45 -20.70
N ARG A 202 0.63 5.56 -21.64
CA ARG A 202 -0.29 5.13 -22.70
C ARG A 202 -0.79 3.74 -22.41
N LEU A 203 -2.05 3.63 -21.96
CA LEU A 203 -2.73 2.34 -21.89
C LEU A 203 -3.28 1.98 -23.26
N SER A 204 -2.89 0.81 -23.78
CA SER A 204 -3.39 0.29 -25.05
C SER A 204 -4.92 0.24 -25.05
N GLY A 205 -5.56 0.97 -25.97
CA GLY A 205 -7.02 1.02 -26.11
C GLY A 205 -7.74 1.96 -25.14
N ALA A 206 -7.01 2.75 -24.34
CA ALA A 206 -7.59 3.79 -23.49
C ALA A 206 -7.47 5.17 -24.15
N THR A 207 -8.55 5.95 -24.14
CA THR A 207 -8.49 7.39 -24.38
C THR A 207 -8.23 8.10 -23.04
N ALA A 208 -7.06 8.70 -22.88
CA ALA A 208 -6.82 9.66 -21.81
C ALA A 208 -7.48 11.00 -22.16
N ASP A 209 -7.74 11.84 -21.15
CA ASP A 209 -7.95 13.27 -21.41
C ASP A 209 -6.58 13.89 -21.69
N ASP A 210 -6.28 14.14 -22.96
CA ASP A 210 -5.02 14.72 -23.43
C ASP A 210 -5.15 16.25 -23.54
N SER A 211 -5.52 16.91 -22.44
CA SER A 211 -5.51 18.37 -22.37
C SER A 211 -4.10 18.88 -22.04
N GLY A 212 -3.36 19.29 -23.08
CA GLY A 212 -2.06 19.97 -22.92
C GLY A 212 -0.80 19.09 -22.94
N GLY A 213 -0.90 17.84 -23.42
CA GLY A 213 0.26 16.94 -23.59
C GLY A 213 0.53 16.00 -22.42
N LEU A 214 -0.31 16.02 -21.38
CA LEU A 214 -0.30 15.06 -20.27
C LEU A 214 -1.52 14.15 -20.38
N SER A 215 -1.35 12.85 -20.19
CA SER A 215 -2.48 11.92 -20.10
C SER A 215 -2.99 11.87 -18.66
N VAL A 216 -4.27 12.21 -18.49
CA VAL A 216 -4.95 12.22 -17.19
C VAL A 216 -5.88 11.01 -17.07
N TYR A 217 -5.62 10.16 -16.08
CA TYR A 217 -6.47 9.02 -15.74
C TYR A 217 -7.11 9.21 -14.37
N HIS A 218 -8.39 8.88 -14.26
CA HIS A 218 -9.04 8.76 -12.96
C HIS A 218 -8.96 7.31 -12.54
N TYR A 219 -8.73 7.08 -11.25
CA TYR A 219 -8.74 5.74 -10.70
C TYR A 219 -9.58 5.67 -9.43
N GLN A 220 -10.03 4.46 -9.15
CA GLN A 220 -10.71 4.10 -7.92
C GLN A 220 -9.98 2.92 -7.31
N VAL A 221 -9.49 3.07 -6.07
CA VAL A 221 -9.09 1.92 -5.25
C VAL A 221 -10.35 1.39 -4.61
N LEU A 222 -10.72 0.17 -4.99
CA LEU A 222 -11.87 -0.55 -4.50
C LEU A 222 -11.38 -1.59 -3.49
N HIS A 223 -11.95 -1.57 -2.29
CA HIS A 223 -11.84 -2.69 -1.36
C HIS A 223 -13.23 -3.14 -0.92
N GLY A 224 -13.28 -4.06 0.04
CA GLY A 224 -14.52 -4.22 0.80
C GLY A 224 -14.26 -4.26 2.29
N PHE A 225 -15.35 -4.38 3.04
CA PHE A 225 -15.36 -4.31 4.51
C PHE A 225 -14.76 -5.56 5.18
N TRP A 226 -14.13 -6.46 4.41
CA TRP A 226 -13.52 -7.68 4.91
C TRP A 226 -12.22 -7.37 5.65
N ARG A 227 -12.21 -7.64 6.96
CA ARG A 227 -11.03 -7.46 7.79
C ARG A 227 -10.09 -8.66 7.63
N GLY A 228 -8.80 -8.39 7.56
CA GLY A 228 -7.77 -9.43 7.39
C GLY A 228 -7.61 -9.97 5.96
N ALA A 229 -8.32 -9.41 4.98
CA ALA A 229 -8.25 -9.83 3.59
C ALA A 229 -7.12 -9.12 2.82
N ALA A 230 -6.21 -9.89 2.23
CA ALA A 230 -5.12 -9.38 1.41
C ALA A 230 -5.55 -9.27 -0.06
N VAL A 231 -6.63 -8.53 -0.35
CA VAL A 231 -7.16 -8.33 -1.70
C VAL A 231 -7.77 -6.94 -1.84
N LEU A 232 -7.51 -6.30 -2.98
CA LEU A 232 -8.12 -5.04 -3.41
C LEU A 232 -8.17 -5.01 -4.93
N ALA A 233 -8.95 -4.10 -5.51
CA ALA A 233 -8.91 -3.82 -6.93
C ALA A 233 -8.66 -2.34 -7.20
N VAL A 234 -8.10 -2.05 -8.37
CA VAL A 234 -8.07 -0.69 -8.92
C VAL A 234 -8.85 -0.66 -10.19
N TYR A 235 -9.73 0.32 -10.32
CA TYR A 235 -10.56 0.54 -11.49
C TYR A 235 -10.20 1.85 -12.17
N LEU A 236 -10.02 1.81 -13.48
CA LEU A 236 -9.87 2.96 -14.35
C LEU A 236 -11.17 3.14 -15.16
N PRO A 237 -12.04 4.10 -14.80
CA PRO A 237 -13.34 4.26 -15.43
C PRO A 237 -13.27 4.58 -16.92
N GLN A 238 -12.33 5.44 -17.34
CA GLN A 238 -12.21 5.85 -18.75
C GLN A 238 -12.01 4.65 -19.70
N PRO A 239 -11.02 3.75 -19.46
CA PRO A 239 -10.88 2.54 -20.27
C PRO A 239 -11.75 1.36 -19.84
N LYS A 240 -12.56 1.50 -18.77
CA LYS A 240 -13.27 0.39 -18.10
C LYS A 240 -12.34 -0.79 -17.79
N LEU A 241 -11.17 -0.48 -17.25
CA LEU A 241 -10.12 -1.46 -16.97
C LEU A 241 -10.00 -1.68 -15.47
N GLY A 242 -10.06 -2.93 -15.04
CA GLY A 242 -9.87 -3.34 -13.66
C GLY A 242 -8.55 -4.07 -13.46
N PHE A 243 -7.98 -3.92 -12.27
CA PHE A 243 -6.78 -4.61 -11.82
C PHE A 243 -7.08 -5.24 -10.48
N LEU A 244 -7.04 -6.56 -10.38
CA LEU A 244 -7.26 -7.29 -9.13
C LEU A 244 -5.90 -7.66 -8.50
N TYR A 245 -5.67 -7.20 -7.28
CA TYR A 245 -4.43 -7.42 -6.55
C TYR A 245 -4.63 -8.46 -5.46
N ARG A 246 -3.73 -9.45 -5.42
CA ARG A 246 -3.62 -10.42 -4.32
C ARG A 246 -2.17 -10.42 -3.82
N PRO A 247 -1.76 -9.40 -3.05
CA PRO A 247 -0.36 -9.17 -2.67
C PRO A 247 0.34 -10.34 -1.95
N LEU A 248 -0.39 -11.34 -1.46
CA LEU A 248 0.18 -12.54 -0.84
C LEU A 248 0.27 -13.76 -1.76
N SER A 249 -0.40 -13.78 -2.91
CA SER A 249 -0.45 -14.97 -3.79
C SER A 249 0.13 -14.73 -5.18
N MET A 250 0.29 -13.49 -5.61
CA MET A 250 0.81 -13.17 -6.93
C MET A 250 2.21 -12.58 -6.87
N ASP A 251 3.15 -13.24 -7.56
CA ASP A 251 4.43 -12.64 -7.90
C ASP A 251 4.26 -11.54 -8.97
N ARG A 252 3.10 -11.47 -9.63
CA ARG A 252 2.79 -10.45 -10.62
C ARG A 252 1.97 -9.29 -10.03
N PRO A 253 2.12 -8.08 -10.57
CA PRO A 253 1.53 -6.85 -10.04
C PRO A 253 -0.01 -6.90 -9.92
N ALA A 254 -0.77 -7.39 -10.92
CA ALA A 254 -2.21 -7.62 -10.83
C ALA A 254 -2.75 -8.51 -11.97
N ASP A 255 -3.95 -9.08 -11.80
CA ASP A 255 -4.74 -9.61 -12.92
C ASP A 255 -5.50 -8.47 -13.61
N VAL A 256 -5.38 -8.40 -14.93
CA VAL A 256 -6.02 -7.36 -15.74
C VAL A 256 -7.39 -7.83 -16.24
N ILE A 257 -8.43 -7.04 -16.01
CA ILE A 257 -9.83 -7.36 -16.32
C ILE A 257 -10.37 -6.26 -17.23
N GLY A 258 -10.57 -6.58 -18.51
CA GLY A 258 -11.06 -5.63 -19.52
C GLY A 258 -12.58 -5.51 -19.53
N ASN A 259 -13.08 -4.33 -19.91
CA ASN A 259 -14.51 -4.01 -20.04
C ASN A 259 -15.32 -4.38 -18.80
N THR A 260 -14.86 -3.91 -17.63
CA THR A 260 -15.46 -4.22 -16.34
C THR A 260 -16.09 -3.02 -15.67
N SER A 261 -16.83 -3.26 -14.58
CA SER A 261 -17.41 -2.24 -13.71
C SER A 261 -16.90 -2.34 -12.26
N PRO A 262 -17.06 -1.28 -11.45
CA PRO A 262 -16.76 -1.34 -10.02
C PRO A 262 -17.51 -2.47 -9.31
N GLU A 263 -18.77 -2.72 -9.66
CA GLU A 263 -19.61 -3.75 -9.03
C GLU A 263 -19.09 -5.16 -9.29
N GLU A 264 -18.64 -5.44 -10.52
CA GLU A 264 -18.03 -6.72 -10.88
C GLU A 264 -16.71 -6.94 -10.11
N LEU A 265 -15.87 -5.90 -10.04
CA LEU A 265 -14.61 -5.96 -9.27
C LEU A 265 -14.86 -6.16 -7.77
N LEU A 266 -15.86 -5.49 -7.20
CA LEU A 266 -16.28 -5.71 -5.81
C LEU A 266 -16.79 -7.14 -5.58
N GLY A 267 -17.48 -7.72 -6.57
CA GLY A 267 -17.86 -9.14 -6.56
C GLY A 267 -16.64 -10.08 -6.54
N LEU A 268 -15.61 -9.78 -7.32
CA LEU A 268 -14.35 -10.54 -7.31
C LEU A 268 -13.60 -10.41 -5.98
N ILE A 269 -13.46 -9.19 -5.45
CA ILE A 269 -12.86 -8.94 -4.13
C ILE A 269 -13.60 -9.75 -3.05
N ARG A 270 -14.94 -9.75 -3.08
CA ARG A 270 -15.76 -10.53 -2.14
C ARG A 270 -15.42 -12.02 -2.18
N ASN A 271 -15.37 -12.59 -3.38
CA ASN A 271 -15.10 -14.02 -3.56
C ASN A 271 -13.72 -14.40 -3.04
N GLU A 272 -12.71 -13.57 -3.33
CA GLU A 272 -11.35 -13.74 -2.86
C GLU A 272 -11.25 -13.59 -1.34
N ALA A 273 -11.82 -12.53 -0.77
CA ALA A 273 -11.81 -12.29 0.67
C ALA A 273 -12.49 -13.43 1.44
N THR A 274 -13.61 -13.94 0.91
CA THR A 274 -14.32 -15.10 1.48
C THR A 274 -13.44 -16.36 1.44
N THR A 275 -12.74 -16.60 0.33
CA THR A 275 -11.80 -17.73 0.18
C THR A 275 -10.63 -17.62 1.15
N MET A 276 -10.20 -16.40 1.50
CA MET A 276 -9.17 -16.13 2.51
C MET A 276 -9.70 -16.25 3.96
N GLY A 277 -10.99 -16.55 4.16
CA GLY A 277 -11.61 -16.66 5.49
C GLY A 277 -11.84 -15.32 6.19
N ALA A 278 -11.84 -14.21 5.45
CA ALA A 278 -12.04 -12.89 6.03
C ALA A 278 -13.48 -12.70 6.53
N THR A 279 -13.62 -11.98 7.64
CA THR A 279 -14.93 -11.76 8.28
C THR A 279 -15.50 -10.40 7.91
N ILE A 280 -16.83 -10.34 7.74
CA ILE A 280 -17.57 -9.07 7.67
C ILE A 280 -17.91 -8.71 9.12
N ARG A 281 -17.38 -7.59 9.62
CA ARG A 281 -17.79 -7.01 10.89
C ARG A 281 -18.47 -5.68 10.62
N ASN A 282 -19.74 -5.58 11.03
CA ASN A 282 -20.53 -4.36 11.01
C ASN A 282 -20.16 -3.47 12.20
#